data_AF-A0AA43F1W4-F1
#
_entry.id   AF-A0AA43F1W4-F1
#
_cell.length_a   1.000
_cell.length_b   1.000
_cell.length_c   1.000
_cell.angle_alpha   90.00
_cell.angle_beta   90.00
_cell.angle_gamma   90.00
#
_symmetry.space_group_name_H-M   'P 1'
#
loop_
_entity.id
_entity.type
_entity.pdbx_description
1 polymer ?
#
loop_
_entity_poly.entity_id
_entity_poly.type
_entity_poly.pdbx_seq_one_letter_code
_entity_poly.pdbx_strand_id
1 'polypeptide(L)'
;MSGAAFLLRAGALALLLSAGTAQAAATHYWPPRQLDVRPQIRTHVMPEYPKDLPSGVRGRVVLDVFVSLAGKVDRVSVVRAEPVGRFEQSAVKAFSAARYTPGMRKGKPAPSRLRIEVTFGD
;
A
#
# COMPACT_ATOMS: atom_id res chain seq x y z
N MET A 1 -0.30 -14.67 -77.66
CA MET A 1 -0.37 -15.67 -76.57
C MET A 1 0.26 -15.00 -75.36
N SER A 2 -0.45 -14.17 -74.61
CA SER A 2 -1.45 -14.50 -73.58
C SER A 2 -0.91 -15.53 -72.57
N GLY A 3 -0.77 -15.09 -71.31
CA GLY A 3 -0.30 -15.89 -70.19
C GLY A 3 -0.10 -15.04 -68.93
N ALA A 4 -1.21 -14.64 -68.31
CA ALA A 4 -1.26 -14.09 -66.97
C ALA A 4 -1.22 -15.23 -65.92
N ALA A 5 -0.62 -15.00 -64.75
CA ALA A 5 -0.94 -15.66 -63.47
C ALA A 5 -0.28 -14.83 -62.33
N PHE A 6 -1.05 -14.12 -61.49
CA PHE A 6 -1.56 -14.58 -60.18
C PHE A 6 -0.45 -15.00 -59.20
N LEU A 7 -0.42 -14.69 -57.90
CA LEU A 7 -1.07 -13.78 -56.95
C LEU A 7 -0.51 -14.21 -55.57
N LEU A 8 -0.44 -13.28 -54.61
CA LEU A 8 -0.50 -13.49 -53.14
C LEU A 8 0.61 -14.27 -52.40
N ARG A 9 1.24 -13.63 -51.41
CA ARG A 9 1.02 -13.80 -49.94
C ARG A 9 2.00 -12.90 -49.18
N ALA A 10 1.56 -11.83 -48.53
CA ALA A 10 1.07 -11.78 -47.14
C ALA A 10 2.12 -12.21 -46.10
N GLY A 11 2.56 -11.27 -45.25
CA GLY A 11 3.43 -11.57 -44.11
C GLY A 11 3.91 -10.34 -43.33
N ALA A 12 3.01 -9.45 -42.93
CA ALA A 12 3.32 -8.46 -41.91
C ALA A 12 3.42 -9.18 -40.56
N LEU A 13 4.60 -9.23 -39.95
CA LEU A 13 4.76 -9.70 -38.58
C LEU A 13 5.15 -8.52 -37.68
N ALA A 14 4.13 -7.77 -37.27
CA ALA A 14 4.20 -6.88 -36.13
C ALA A 14 4.04 -7.72 -34.87
N LEU A 15 5.13 -7.99 -34.16
CA LEU A 15 5.05 -8.42 -32.77
C LEU A 15 5.11 -7.16 -31.89
N LEU A 16 3.92 -6.57 -31.69
CA LEU A 16 3.68 -5.60 -30.65
C LEU A 16 3.90 -6.30 -29.30
N LEU A 17 5.03 -6.02 -28.66
CA LEU A 17 5.20 -6.20 -27.22
C LEU A 17 4.24 -5.23 -26.53
N SER A 18 2.98 -5.64 -26.34
CA SER A 18 2.12 -5.00 -25.36
C SER A 18 2.65 -5.40 -23.98
N ALA A 19 3.69 -4.70 -23.53
CA ALA A 19 3.99 -4.62 -22.12
C ALA A 19 2.74 -4.01 -21.48
N GLY A 20 1.94 -4.87 -20.84
CA GLY A 20 0.81 -4.43 -20.04
C GLY A 20 1.35 -3.48 -18.99
N THR A 21 1.20 -2.18 -19.26
CA THR A 21 1.23 -1.19 -18.20
C THR A 21 0.07 -1.60 -17.30
N ALA A 22 0.40 -2.26 -16.20
CA ALA A 22 -0.50 -2.37 -15.07
C ALA A 22 -0.77 -0.94 -14.62
N GLN A 23 -1.75 -0.30 -15.26
CA GLN A 23 -2.32 0.94 -14.84
C GLN A 23 -2.92 0.61 -13.47
N ALA A 24 -2.15 0.87 -12.41
CA ALA A 24 -2.62 0.76 -11.05
C ALA A 24 -3.81 1.73 -10.95
N ALA A 25 -5.01 1.20 -11.16
CA ALA A 25 -6.24 1.94 -10.95
C ALA A 25 -6.14 2.54 -9.54
N ALA A 26 -6.31 3.85 -9.43
CA ALA A 26 -6.20 4.56 -8.17
C ALA A 26 -7.19 3.94 -7.18
N THR A 27 -6.69 3.05 -6.33
CA THR A 27 -7.53 2.33 -5.36
C THR A 27 -8.03 3.36 -4.37
N HIS A 28 -9.35 3.50 -4.27
CA HIS A 28 -9.94 4.41 -3.30
C HIS A 28 -9.93 3.76 -1.91
N TYR A 29 -9.22 4.39 -0.97
CA TYR A 29 -9.15 3.93 0.42
C TYR A 29 -10.07 4.73 1.30
N TRP A 30 -11.02 4.06 1.94
CA TRP A 30 -12.04 4.70 2.77
C TRP A 30 -11.48 5.03 4.17
N PRO A 31 -11.74 6.23 4.71
CA PRO A 31 -11.43 6.53 6.10
C PRO A 31 -12.38 5.74 7.04
N PRO A 32 -12.00 5.47 8.30
CA PRO A 32 -12.78 4.64 9.23
C PRO A 32 -14.19 5.14 9.54
N ARG A 33 -14.48 6.43 9.28
CA ARG A 33 -15.80 7.03 9.45
C ARG A 33 -16.77 6.72 8.31
N GLN A 34 -16.27 6.23 7.17
CA GLN A 34 -17.06 5.89 5.99
C GLN A 34 -17.20 4.37 5.79
N LEU A 35 -16.80 3.60 6.80
CA LEU A 35 -16.87 2.14 6.86
C LEU A 35 -17.91 1.76 7.93
N ASP A 36 -18.67 0.72 7.64
CA ASP A 36 -19.60 0.11 8.59
C ASP A 36 -18.81 -0.65 9.67
N VAL A 37 -17.75 -1.35 9.24
CA VAL A 37 -16.82 -2.06 10.13
C VAL A 37 -15.41 -1.57 9.87
N ARG A 38 -14.73 -1.16 10.93
CA ARG A 38 -13.34 -0.68 10.85
C ARG A 38 -12.37 -1.86 10.75
N PRO A 39 -11.28 -1.72 9.98
CA PRO A 39 -10.15 -2.64 10.05
C PRO A 39 -9.63 -2.74 11.48
N GLN A 40 -9.34 -3.96 11.92
CA GLN A 40 -8.73 -4.24 13.21
C GLN A 40 -7.39 -4.92 12.97
N ILE A 41 -6.38 -4.55 13.76
CA ILE A 41 -5.06 -5.16 13.66
C ILE A 41 -5.12 -6.61 14.15
N ARG A 42 -4.50 -7.53 13.40
CA ARG A 42 -4.45 -8.96 13.72
C ARG A 42 -3.07 -9.44 14.18
N THR A 43 -2.04 -8.66 13.84
CA THR A 43 -0.67 -8.93 14.26
C THR A 43 -0.31 -8.04 15.44
N HIS A 44 0.50 -8.58 16.35
CA HIS A 44 1.19 -7.73 17.31
C HIS A 44 2.19 -6.85 16.57
N VAL A 45 2.09 -5.53 16.72
CA VAL A 45 2.98 -4.56 16.07
C VAL A 45 3.66 -3.75 17.15
N MET A 46 4.97 -3.95 17.26
CA MET A 46 5.82 -3.22 18.19
C MET A 46 7.01 -2.67 17.39
N PRO A 47 7.03 -1.36 17.09
CA PRO A 47 8.16 -0.73 16.42
C PRO A 47 9.44 -0.88 17.23
N GLU A 48 10.52 -1.31 16.57
CA GLU A 48 11.83 -1.45 17.20
C GLU A 48 12.38 -0.06 17.53
N TYR A 49 12.81 0.17 18.77
CA TYR A 49 13.46 1.44 19.10
C TYR A 49 14.74 1.61 18.25
N PRO A 50 14.98 2.78 17.61
CA PRO A 50 16.17 3.01 16.78
C PRO A 50 17.46 2.78 17.56
N LYS A 51 18.39 2.01 16.98
CA LYS A 51 19.64 1.58 17.67
C LYS A 51 20.67 2.70 17.81
N ASP A 52 20.57 3.73 16.97
CA ASP A 52 21.41 4.92 16.96
C ASP A 52 20.97 5.96 18.01
N LEU A 53 19.81 5.75 18.65
CA LEU A 53 19.29 6.63 19.69
C LEU A 53 19.60 6.08 21.09
N PRO A 54 20.04 6.93 22.03
CA PRO A 54 20.09 6.58 23.43
C PRO A 54 18.71 6.20 23.96
N SER A 55 18.66 5.31 24.96
CA SER A 55 17.43 5.02 25.69
C SER A 55 16.86 6.28 26.32
N GLY A 56 15.53 6.45 26.23
CA GLY A 56 14.81 7.57 26.85
C GLY A 56 14.57 8.78 25.95
N VAL A 57 15.09 8.80 24.71
CA VAL A 57 14.64 9.79 23.73
C VAL A 57 13.19 9.49 23.36
N ARG A 58 12.31 10.46 23.59
CA ARG A 58 10.90 10.34 23.26
C ARG A 58 10.63 10.79 21.84
N GLY A 59 9.59 10.21 21.26
CA GLY A 59 9.14 10.65 19.96
C GLY A 59 7.75 10.17 19.61
N ARG A 60 7.20 10.80 18.59
CA ARG A 60 5.87 10.53 18.06
C ARG A 60 5.93 10.47 16.55
N VAL A 61 5.29 9.46 15.96
CA VAL A 61 5.11 9.34 14.52
C VAL A 61 3.63 9.15 14.21
N VAL A 62 3.09 10.00 13.35
CA VAL A 62 1.74 9.87 12.81
C VAL A 62 1.83 9.27 11.42
N LEU A 63 1.20 8.13 11.23
CA LEU A 63 1.19 7.35 9.99
C LEU A 63 -0.21 7.36 9.37
N ASP A 64 -0.25 7.39 8.04
CA ASP A 64 -1.38 6.88 7.27
C ASP A 64 -1.03 5.47 6.76
N VAL A 65 -1.85 4.48 7.13
CA VAL A 65 -1.70 3.07 6.74
C VAL A 65 -2.82 2.69 5.77
N PHE A 66 -2.44 2.23 4.58
CA PHE A 66 -3.35 1.85 3.50
C PHE A 66 -3.51 0.33 3.50
N VAL A 67 -4.70 -0.12 3.87
CA VAL A 67 -5.07 -1.53 4.03
C VAL A 67 -5.93 -1.97 2.86
N SER A 68 -5.57 -3.08 2.23
CA SER A 68 -6.27 -3.66 1.09
C SER A 68 -7.58 -4.36 1.49
N LEU A 69 -8.36 -4.76 0.48
CA LEU A 69 -9.55 -5.60 0.66
C LEU A 69 -9.26 -6.99 1.25
N ALA A 70 -7.99 -7.41 1.26
CA ALA A 70 -7.54 -8.67 1.86
C ALA A 70 -6.94 -8.46 3.27
N GLY A 71 -6.94 -7.23 3.79
CA GLY A 71 -6.33 -6.91 5.08
C GLY A 71 -4.80 -6.85 5.08
N LYS A 72 -4.16 -6.83 3.90
CA LYS A 72 -2.72 -6.59 3.76
C LYS A 72 -2.46 -5.08 3.73
N VAL A 73 -1.29 -4.66 4.18
CA VAL A 73 -0.86 -3.26 4.05
C VAL A 73 -0.25 -3.07 2.67
N ASP A 74 -0.86 -2.20 1.86
CA ASP A 74 -0.38 -1.86 0.52
C ASP A 74 0.69 -0.76 0.59
N ARG A 75 0.53 0.17 1.54
CA ARG A 75 1.44 1.30 1.74
C ARG A 75 1.34 1.85 3.15
N VAL A 76 2.44 2.40 3.66
CA VAL A 76 2.48 3.27 4.83
C VAL A 76 3.06 4.62 4.41
N SER A 77 2.52 5.72 4.93
CA SER A 77 3.03 7.07 4.67
C SER A 77 3.15 7.84 5.97
N VAL A 78 4.27 8.53 6.16
CA VAL A 78 4.46 9.40 7.33
C VAL A 78 3.71 10.70 7.09
N VAL A 79 2.83 11.06 8.02
CA VAL A 79 2.09 12.33 8.02
C VAL A 79 2.87 13.38 8.80
N ARG A 80 3.39 13.00 9.96
CA ARG A 80 4.18 13.85 10.85
C ARG A 80 5.09 12.98 11.70
N ALA A 81 6.24 13.52 12.07
CA ALA A 81 7.12 12.93 13.04
C ALA A 81 7.76 14.02 13.92
N GLU A 82 8.03 13.67 15.17
CA GLU A 82 8.65 14.55 16.12
C GLU A 82 9.47 13.73 17.12
N PRO A 83 10.80 13.91 17.20
CA PRO A 83 11.66 14.63 16.26
C PRO A 83 11.67 14.00 14.85
N VAL A 84 11.88 14.83 13.83
CA VAL A 84 11.99 14.40 12.42
C VAL A 84 13.30 13.63 12.20
N GLY A 85 13.23 12.56 11.40
CA GLY A 85 14.35 11.74 10.95
C GLY A 85 14.83 10.71 11.96
N ARG A 86 14.03 10.39 12.98
CA ARG A 86 14.45 9.55 14.12
C ARG A 86 13.66 8.26 14.25
N PHE A 87 12.34 8.34 14.18
CA PHE A 87 11.44 7.22 14.52
C PHE A 87 10.65 6.68 13.32
N GLU A 88 10.63 7.43 12.22
CA GLU A 88 9.83 7.18 11.03
C GLU A 88 10.09 5.82 10.42
N GLN A 89 11.37 5.49 10.19
CA GLN A 89 11.73 4.24 9.53
C GLN A 89 11.31 3.02 10.35
N SER A 90 11.48 3.10 11.68
CA SER A 90 11.04 2.04 12.59
C SER A 90 9.53 1.87 12.53
N ALA A 91 8.78 2.96 12.65
CA ALA A 91 7.33 2.94 12.59
C ALA A 91 6.84 2.40 11.22
N VAL A 92 7.40 2.89 10.11
CA VAL A 92 7.05 2.41 8.77
C VAL A 92 7.35 0.93 8.60
N LYS A 93 8.51 0.45 9.05
CA LYS A 93 8.91 -0.97 8.95
C LYS A 93 7.91 -1.87 9.70
N ALA A 94 7.58 -1.51 10.94
CA ALA A 94 6.67 -2.28 11.77
C ALA A 94 5.25 -2.33 11.19
N PHE A 95 4.71 -1.18 10.78
CA PHE A 95 3.35 -1.11 10.26
C PHE A 95 3.21 -1.64 8.82
N SER A 96 4.28 -1.66 8.02
CA SER A 96 4.27 -2.29 6.68
C SER A 96 4.13 -3.81 6.74
N ALA A 97 4.65 -4.44 7.79
CA ALA A 97 4.56 -5.89 7.98
C ALA A 97 3.21 -6.34 8.58
N ALA A 98 2.41 -5.40 9.08
CA ALA A 98 1.19 -5.68 9.81
C ALA A 98 0.13 -6.39 8.94
N ARG A 99 -0.78 -7.08 9.62
CA ARG A 99 -2.02 -7.61 9.03
C ARG A 99 -3.21 -7.08 9.77
N TYR A 100 -4.26 -6.78 9.01
CA TYR A 100 -5.53 -6.27 9.50
C TYR A 100 -6.66 -7.17 9.04
N THR A 101 -7.83 -7.05 9.67
CA THR A 101 -9.09 -7.38 9.00
C THR A 101 -9.36 -6.34 7.91
N PRO A 102 -10.03 -6.70 6.80
CA PRO A 102 -10.50 -5.69 5.87
C PRO A 102 -11.56 -4.81 6.54
N GLY A 103 -11.67 -3.56 6.10
CA GLY A 103 -12.82 -2.73 6.41
C GLY A 103 -14.05 -3.25 5.68
N MET A 104 -15.24 -2.94 6.19
CA MET A 104 -16.51 -3.26 5.51
C MET A 104 -17.26 -1.98 5.17
N ARG A 105 -17.81 -1.91 3.97
CA ARG A 105 -18.67 -0.82 3.51
C ARG A 105 -19.84 -1.37 2.71
N LYS A 106 -21.05 -1.01 3.09
CA LYS A 106 -22.30 -1.59 2.59
C LYS A 106 -22.27 -3.12 2.57
N GLY A 107 -21.76 -3.71 3.66
CA GLY A 107 -21.64 -5.17 3.81
C GLY A 107 -20.58 -5.85 2.93
N LYS A 108 -19.73 -5.11 2.20
CA LYS A 108 -18.66 -5.66 1.35
C LYS A 108 -17.27 -5.25 1.84
N PRO A 109 -16.23 -6.11 1.68
CA PRO A 109 -14.86 -5.73 1.98
C PRO A 109 -14.42 -4.49 1.19
N ALA A 110 -13.74 -3.56 1.87
CA ALA A 110 -13.37 -2.27 1.32
C ALA A 110 -11.95 -1.86 1.75
N PRO A 111 -11.08 -1.42 0.82
CA PRO A 111 -9.78 -0.85 1.15
C PRO A 111 -9.92 0.35 2.09
N SER A 112 -9.02 0.48 3.04
CA SER A 112 -9.15 1.44 4.14
C SER A 112 -7.88 2.24 4.35
N ARG A 113 -8.01 3.52 4.72
CA ARG A 113 -6.89 4.39 5.13
C ARG A 113 -7.02 4.69 6.61
N LEU A 114 -6.14 4.11 7.42
CA LEU A 114 -6.08 4.33 8.87
C LEU A 114 -5.10 5.44 9.19
N ARG A 115 -5.40 6.27 10.19
CA ARG A 115 -4.44 7.20 10.79
C ARG A 115 -4.04 6.68 12.17
N ILE A 116 -2.75 6.42 12.36
CA ILE A 116 -2.21 5.81 13.58
C ILE A 116 -1.15 6.73 14.16
N GLU A 117 -1.24 7.01 15.44
CA GLU A 117 -0.19 7.66 16.21
C GLU A 117 0.62 6.60 16.95
N VAL A 118 1.93 6.68 16.83
CA VAL A 118 2.90 5.78 17.48
C VAL A 118 3.75 6.65 18.39
N THR A 119 3.85 6.28 19.67
CA THR A 119 4.75 6.93 20.62
C THR A 119 5.93 6.01 20.96
N PHE A 120 7.07 6.63 21.23
CA PHE A 120 8.34 5.97 21.60
C PHE A 120 8.84 6.57 22.91
N GLY A 121 9.35 5.73 23.82
CA GLY A 121 9.94 6.18 25.08
C GLY A 121 8.93 6.64 26.14
N ASP A 122 7.68 6.23 26.02
CA ASP A 122 6.66 6.31 27.07
C ASP A 122 6.75 5.13 28.04
#